data_AF-A0A947G839-F1
#
_entry.id   AF-A0A947G839-F1
#
_cell.length_a   1.000
_cell.length_b   1.000
_cell.length_c   1.000
_cell.angle_alpha   90.00
_cell.angle_beta   90.00
_cell.angle_gamma   90.00
#
_symmetry.space_group_name_H-M   'P 1'
#
loop_
_entity.id
_entity.type
_entity.pdbx_description
1 polymer ?
#
loop_
_entity_poly.entity_id
_entity_poly.type
_entity_poly.pdbx_seq_one_letter_code
_entity_poly.pdbx_strand_id
1 'polypeptide(L)'
;MIECQVRAALAVILAVGCGSNDSPAKLFGAPTTNTGLSSTECGASCPGFTPPSYGQEDFDALADMVLTEPLPELSSDPYSDPGAFPSEPDALCGVVPTGSSSYRLQTFSSIEDLDGAGATVTHHGACGQCSTLQDLLVYMRDGDLAGPVRECGLADLGASAEELAACIENIGFSPGCALIWAYNSVNTRRACLEPCLAALGEPYQAEDGSLNPCIQCDEDLSGPVFKAVAGRTRRNSGLPSALCRPCDSVAPVVHDYR
;
A
#
# COMPACT_ATOMS: atom_id res chain seq x y z
N MET A 1 21.06 -6.88 37.89
CA MET A 1 20.67 -7.63 39.12
C MET A 1 20.04 -6.62 40.07
N ILE A 2 18.72 -6.58 40.13
CA ILE A 2 17.97 -5.73 41.05
C ILE A 2 17.11 -6.67 41.89
N GLU A 3 17.33 -6.64 43.19
CA GLU A 3 16.74 -7.53 44.19
C GLU A 3 15.22 -7.32 44.32
N CYS A 4 14.47 -8.40 44.28
CA CYS A 4 13.04 -8.43 44.63
C CYS A 4 12.91 -9.20 45.95
N GLN A 5 12.85 -8.48 47.07
CA GLN A 5 12.62 -9.05 48.40
C GLN A 5 11.11 -9.20 48.65
N VAL A 6 10.67 -10.45 48.82
CA VAL A 6 9.30 -10.79 49.23
C VAL A 6 9.19 -10.66 50.75
N ARG A 7 8.21 -9.88 51.23
CA ARG A 7 7.65 -10.02 52.58
C ARG A 7 6.14 -10.14 52.50
N ALA A 8 5.63 -11.27 53.00
CA ALA A 8 4.22 -11.57 53.14
C ALA A 8 3.61 -10.82 54.33
N ALA A 9 2.52 -10.09 54.10
CA ALA A 9 1.52 -9.77 55.10
C ALA A 9 0.17 -9.46 54.40
N LEU A 10 -0.87 -10.05 54.95
CA LEU A 10 -2.25 -10.13 54.49
C LEU A 10 -2.99 -8.78 54.67
N ALA A 11 -3.35 -8.06 53.60
CA ALA A 11 -4.42 -7.04 53.59
C ALA A 11 -4.64 -6.40 52.20
N VAL A 12 -5.90 -6.38 51.75
CA VAL A 12 -6.49 -5.52 50.71
C VAL A 12 -5.78 -5.50 49.34
N ILE A 13 -6.33 -6.24 48.38
CA ILE A 13 -5.98 -6.14 46.96
C ILE A 13 -6.56 -4.82 46.42
N LEU A 14 -5.81 -3.73 46.59
CA LEU A 14 -5.87 -2.57 45.71
C LEU A 14 -4.99 -2.92 44.50
N ALA A 15 -5.64 -3.25 43.39
CA ALA A 15 -4.96 -3.40 42.11
C ALA A 15 -4.37 -2.04 41.70
N VAL A 16 -3.14 -1.79 42.09
CA VAL A 16 -2.30 -0.75 41.50
C VAL A 16 -1.94 -1.25 40.11
N GLY A 17 -2.81 -0.95 39.15
CA GLY A 17 -2.48 -1.10 37.74
C GLY A 17 -1.32 -0.18 37.44
N CYS A 18 -0.14 -0.74 37.17
CA CYS A 18 0.90 -0.05 36.43
C CYS A 18 0.33 0.23 35.03
N GLY A 19 -0.35 1.35 34.87
CA GLY A 19 -0.61 1.90 33.54
C GLY A 19 0.74 2.28 32.95
N SER A 20 1.31 1.42 32.12
CA SER A 20 2.29 1.89 31.16
C SER A 20 1.56 2.93 30.31
N ASN A 21 1.94 4.20 30.50
CA ASN A 21 1.65 5.28 29.56
C ASN A 21 2.43 5.03 28.27
N ASP A 22 2.23 3.87 27.65
CA ASP A 22 2.69 3.64 26.29
C ASP A 22 1.73 4.44 25.41
N SER A 23 2.14 5.66 25.08
CA SER A 23 1.52 6.38 23.97
C SER A 23 1.45 5.41 22.78
N PRO A 24 0.30 5.30 22.11
CA PRO A 24 0.16 4.38 21.00
C PRO A 24 1.30 4.60 20.01
N ALA A 25 1.89 3.49 19.54
CA ALA A 25 3.01 3.55 18.63
C ALA A 25 2.62 4.36 17.39
N LYS A 26 3.43 5.36 17.05
CA LYS A 26 3.21 6.21 15.88
C LYS A 26 3.10 5.36 14.62
N LEU A 27 2.04 5.58 13.83
CA LEU A 27 1.81 4.93 12.56
C LEU A 27 2.66 5.54 11.44
N PHE A 28 2.98 4.74 10.43
CA PHE A 28 3.67 5.16 9.23
C PHE A 28 2.68 5.71 8.19
N GLY A 29 2.92 6.92 7.69
CA GLY A 29 2.12 7.52 6.63
C GLY A 29 2.43 8.99 6.39
N ALA A 30 1.63 9.64 5.55
CA ALA A 30 1.67 11.08 5.28
C ALA A 30 0.24 11.62 5.51
N PRO A 31 -0.08 12.05 6.74
CA PRO A 31 -1.46 12.40 7.08
C PRO A 31 -1.94 13.59 6.26
N THR A 32 -3.13 13.47 5.68
CA THR A 32 -3.87 14.54 4.96
C THR A 32 -5.11 14.93 5.76
N THR A 33 -5.90 15.88 5.25
CA THR A 33 -7.21 16.21 5.83
C THR A 33 -8.18 15.03 5.84
N ASN A 34 -7.99 14.03 4.97
CA ASN A 34 -8.83 12.85 4.91
C ASN A 34 -8.37 11.73 5.84
N THR A 35 -7.14 11.78 6.37
CA THR A 35 -6.58 10.70 7.19
C THR A 35 -7.33 10.50 8.50
N GLY A 36 -7.66 11.59 9.20
CA GLY A 36 -8.25 11.52 10.55
C GLY A 36 -7.23 11.44 11.69
N LEU A 37 -5.93 11.44 11.38
CA LEU A 37 -4.84 11.43 12.35
C LEU A 37 -3.93 12.65 12.18
N SER A 38 -3.35 13.10 13.29
CA SER A 38 -2.36 14.18 13.32
C SER A 38 -0.95 13.70 12.97
N SER A 39 -0.02 14.65 12.79
CA SER A 39 1.41 14.35 12.56
C SER A 39 2.13 13.73 13.77
N THR A 40 1.50 13.77 14.96
CA THR A 40 1.99 13.08 16.16
C THR A 40 1.60 11.61 16.18
N GLU A 41 0.46 11.26 15.60
CA GLU A 41 -0.07 9.88 15.54
C GLU A 41 0.38 9.16 14.26
N CYS A 42 0.59 9.91 13.18
CA CYS A 42 1.02 9.40 11.89
C CYS A 42 2.18 10.21 11.30
N GLY A 43 3.18 9.55 10.72
CA GLY A 43 4.24 10.25 9.99
C GLY A 43 5.14 9.34 9.16
N ALA A 44 5.98 9.94 8.33
CA ALA A 44 6.74 9.24 7.30
C ALA A 44 8.01 8.57 7.86
N SER A 45 7.99 8.04 9.08
CA SER A 45 9.18 7.44 9.71
C SER A 45 8.79 6.34 10.67
N CYS A 46 9.55 5.26 10.64
CA CYS A 46 9.52 4.15 11.58
C CYS A 46 10.87 3.98 12.27
N PRO A 47 10.94 3.26 13.40
CA PRO A 47 12.22 2.85 13.96
C PRO A 47 13.08 2.12 12.92
N GLY A 48 14.23 2.70 12.58
CA GLY A 48 15.17 2.12 11.61
C GLY A 48 14.86 2.39 10.13
N PHE A 49 13.77 3.07 9.81
CA PHE A 49 13.43 3.41 8.41
C PHE A 49 12.80 4.79 8.29
N THR A 50 13.36 5.62 7.41
CA THR A 50 12.77 6.88 6.98
C THR A 50 13.03 6.99 5.48
N PRO A 51 12.00 6.91 4.62
CA PRO A 51 12.18 7.06 3.19
C PRO A 51 12.74 8.45 2.87
N PRO A 52 13.56 8.58 1.82
CA PRO A 52 13.96 9.88 1.31
C PRO A 52 12.75 10.74 0.93
N SER A 53 12.95 12.06 0.91
CA SER A 53 12.03 12.95 0.20
C SER A 53 12.34 12.91 -1.28
N TYR A 54 11.37 12.52 -2.09
CA TYR A 54 11.50 12.46 -3.54
C TYR A 54 11.06 13.79 -4.17
N GLY A 55 11.86 14.30 -5.10
CA GLY A 55 11.64 15.56 -5.79
C GLY A 55 11.43 15.39 -7.30
N GLN A 56 11.36 16.53 -8.00
CA GLN A 56 11.15 16.54 -9.45
C GLN A 56 12.24 15.77 -10.21
N GLU A 57 13.49 15.83 -9.77
CA GLU A 57 14.60 15.07 -10.40
C GLU A 57 14.37 13.55 -10.33
N ASP A 58 13.88 13.05 -9.19
CA ASP A 58 13.56 11.62 -9.04
C ASP A 58 12.36 11.24 -9.92
N PHE A 59 11.37 12.13 -10.03
CA PHE A 59 10.19 11.93 -10.88
C PHE A 59 10.53 11.90 -12.37
N ASP A 60 11.41 12.80 -12.81
CA ASP A 60 11.87 12.85 -14.20
C ASP A 60 12.70 11.61 -14.53
N ALA A 61 13.60 11.19 -13.62
CA ALA A 61 14.37 9.96 -13.78
C ALA A 61 13.48 8.72 -13.93
N LEU A 62 12.40 8.60 -13.15
CA LEU A 62 11.44 7.51 -13.29
C LEU A 62 10.63 7.59 -14.59
N ALA A 63 10.22 8.78 -15.00
CA ALA A 63 9.43 8.99 -16.22
C ALA A 63 10.20 8.63 -17.50
N ASP A 64 11.52 8.77 -17.47
CA ASP A 64 12.41 8.44 -18.59
C ASP A 64 12.69 6.92 -18.73
N MET A 65 12.29 6.11 -17.76
CA MET A 65 12.54 4.66 -17.77
C MET A 65 11.51 3.89 -18.61
N VAL A 66 12.01 3.12 -19.58
CA VAL A 66 11.16 2.34 -20.51
C VAL A 66 11.10 0.87 -20.11
N LEU A 67 9.89 0.36 -19.90
CA LEU A 67 9.65 -1.08 -19.72
C LEU A 67 9.82 -1.82 -21.05
N THR A 68 10.74 -2.78 -21.12
CA THR A 68 11.02 -3.54 -22.36
C THR A 68 10.20 -4.79 -22.52
N GLU A 69 9.69 -5.32 -21.40
CA GLU A 69 8.86 -6.52 -21.36
C GLU A 69 7.52 -6.15 -20.69
N PRO A 70 6.46 -5.94 -21.48
CA PRO A 70 5.14 -5.63 -20.95
C PRO A 70 4.65 -6.71 -19.98
N LEU A 71 3.94 -6.29 -18.93
CA LEU A 71 3.29 -7.22 -18.03
C LEU A 71 2.16 -7.98 -18.74
N PRO A 72 1.86 -9.23 -18.36
CA PRO A 72 0.73 -9.96 -18.91
C PRO A 72 -0.58 -9.21 -18.70
N GLU A 73 -1.42 -9.09 -19.72
CA GLU A 73 -2.72 -8.42 -19.61
C GLU A 73 -3.68 -9.21 -18.70
N LEU A 74 -4.50 -8.49 -17.93
CA LEU A 74 -5.64 -9.09 -17.23
C LEU A 74 -6.77 -9.34 -18.23
N SER A 75 -7.00 -10.61 -18.55
CA SER A 75 -8.02 -11.03 -19.51
C SER A 75 -9.42 -11.22 -18.91
N SER A 76 -9.55 -11.20 -17.58
CA SER A 76 -10.82 -11.37 -16.87
C SER A 76 -10.77 -10.74 -15.47
N ASP A 77 -11.94 -10.63 -14.85
CA ASP A 77 -12.10 -10.20 -13.45
C ASP A 77 -11.41 -11.19 -12.49
N PRO A 78 -10.33 -10.79 -11.79
CA PRO A 78 -9.61 -11.67 -10.88
C PRO A 78 -10.41 -12.02 -9.62
N TYR A 79 -11.49 -11.28 -9.31
CA TYR A 79 -12.39 -11.62 -8.21
C TYR A 79 -13.33 -12.78 -8.53
N SER A 80 -13.46 -13.15 -9.81
CA SER A 80 -14.25 -14.31 -10.25
C SER A 80 -13.49 -15.64 -10.07
N ASP A 81 -12.16 -15.61 -10.06
CA ASP A 81 -11.31 -16.76 -9.72
C ASP A 81 -10.09 -16.32 -8.88
N PRO A 82 -10.29 -16.01 -7.59
CA PRO A 82 -9.21 -15.57 -6.71
C PRO A 82 -8.04 -16.56 -6.59
N GLY A 83 -8.30 -17.86 -6.79
CA GLY A 83 -7.31 -18.93 -6.68
C GLY A 83 -6.25 -18.89 -7.79
N ALA A 84 -6.54 -18.23 -8.91
CA ALA A 84 -5.59 -18.05 -10.01
C ALA A 84 -4.48 -17.03 -9.70
N PHE A 85 -4.64 -16.24 -8.64
CA PHE A 85 -3.72 -15.16 -8.26
C PHE A 85 -3.24 -15.32 -6.81
N PRO A 86 -2.39 -16.34 -6.53
CA PRO A 86 -1.89 -16.56 -5.18
C PRO A 86 -1.03 -15.38 -4.72
N SER A 87 -1.13 -15.03 -3.43
CA SER A 87 -0.25 -14.03 -2.83
C SER A 87 1.13 -14.66 -2.54
N GLU A 88 2.18 -13.93 -2.92
CA GLU A 88 3.58 -14.32 -2.67
C GLU A 88 4.28 -13.25 -1.82
N PRO A 89 3.93 -13.09 -0.53
CA PRO A 89 4.38 -11.95 0.29
C PRO A 89 5.89 -11.95 0.56
N ASP A 90 6.54 -13.12 0.51
CA ASP A 90 7.97 -13.28 0.73
C ASP A 90 8.81 -13.06 -0.54
N ALA A 91 8.16 -12.95 -1.70
CA ALA A 91 8.86 -12.64 -2.95
C ALA A 91 9.31 -11.17 -3.00
N LEU A 92 10.13 -10.84 -3.99
CA LEU A 92 10.62 -9.49 -4.24
C LEU A 92 10.39 -9.16 -5.71
N CYS A 93 9.77 -8.02 -6.00
CA CYS A 93 9.74 -7.49 -7.35
C CYS A 93 10.97 -6.62 -7.57
N GLY A 94 11.80 -7.00 -8.54
CA GLY A 94 13.02 -6.30 -8.91
C GLY A 94 12.91 -5.60 -10.26
N VAL A 95 13.51 -4.42 -10.34
CA VAL A 95 13.77 -3.70 -11.59
C VAL A 95 15.13 -4.17 -12.11
N VAL A 96 15.12 -4.89 -13.23
CA VAL A 96 16.33 -5.40 -13.88
C VAL A 96 16.70 -4.45 -15.02
N PRO A 97 17.85 -3.76 -14.97
CA PRO A 97 18.29 -2.90 -16.06
C PRO A 97 18.51 -3.70 -17.35
N THR A 98 17.97 -3.21 -18.46
CA THR A 98 18.20 -3.75 -19.81
C THR A 98 18.97 -2.77 -20.72
N GLY A 99 19.26 -1.58 -20.20
CA GLY A 99 19.95 -0.48 -20.87
C GLY A 99 20.09 0.71 -19.90
N SER A 100 20.51 1.87 -20.41
CA SER A 100 20.70 3.08 -19.58
C SER A 100 19.40 3.72 -19.09
N SER A 101 18.30 3.50 -19.81
CA SER A 101 16.97 4.06 -19.52
C SER A 101 15.88 3.05 -19.83
N SER A 102 16.20 1.76 -19.68
CA SER A 102 15.29 0.68 -19.96
C SER A 102 15.44 -0.46 -18.96
N TYR A 103 14.33 -1.11 -18.66
CA TYR A 103 14.28 -2.17 -17.66
C TYR A 103 13.22 -3.21 -18.00
N ARG A 104 13.32 -4.36 -17.34
CA ARG A 104 12.24 -5.33 -17.20
C ARG A 104 11.96 -5.58 -15.72
N LEU A 105 10.78 -6.09 -15.43
CA LEU A 105 10.41 -6.52 -14.08
C LEU A 105 10.63 -8.02 -13.93
N GLN A 106 11.07 -8.44 -12.75
CA GLN A 106 11.21 -9.86 -12.43
C GLN A 106 10.88 -10.10 -10.96
N THR A 107 10.11 -11.16 -10.70
CA THR A 107 9.89 -11.69 -9.37
C THR A 107 11.08 -12.55 -8.95
N PHE A 108 11.60 -12.31 -7.76
CA PHE A 108 12.70 -13.05 -7.14
C PHE A 108 12.23 -13.68 -5.83
N SER A 109 12.74 -14.86 -5.52
CA SER A 109 12.48 -15.57 -4.26
C SER A 109 13.42 -15.16 -3.12
N SER A 110 14.50 -14.45 -3.43
CA SER A 110 15.52 -14.06 -2.45
C SER A 110 16.26 -12.80 -2.89
N ILE A 111 16.88 -12.12 -1.91
CA ILE A 111 17.80 -11.00 -2.17
C ILE A 111 19.02 -11.48 -2.97
N GLU A 112 19.51 -12.69 -2.72
CA GLU A 112 20.67 -13.25 -3.43
C GLU A 112 20.41 -13.40 -4.94
N ASP A 113 19.24 -13.92 -5.33
CA ASP A 113 18.85 -14.05 -6.74
C ASP A 113 18.69 -12.67 -7.42
N LEU A 114 18.17 -11.70 -6.66
CA LEU A 114 17.97 -10.33 -7.10
C LEU A 114 19.31 -9.62 -7.34
N ASP A 115 20.22 -9.72 -6.39
CA ASP A 115 21.59 -9.19 -6.48
C ASP A 115 22.36 -9.85 -7.63
N GLY A 116 22.21 -11.18 -7.80
CA GLY A 116 22.82 -11.94 -8.88
C GLY A 116 22.33 -11.51 -10.27
N ALA A 117 21.12 -10.96 -10.37
CA ALA A 117 20.57 -10.38 -11.59
C ALA A 117 20.94 -8.90 -11.80
N GLY A 118 21.66 -8.27 -10.86
CA GLY A 118 21.94 -6.84 -10.87
C GLY A 118 20.68 -5.98 -10.80
N ALA A 119 19.64 -6.49 -10.16
CA ALA A 119 18.36 -5.82 -10.05
C ALA A 119 18.27 -4.95 -8.78
N THR A 120 17.37 -3.97 -8.80
CA THR A 120 17.03 -3.16 -7.63
C THR A 120 15.64 -3.54 -7.14
N VAL A 121 15.49 -3.87 -5.84
CA VAL A 121 14.15 -4.08 -5.24
C VAL A 121 13.30 -2.84 -5.46
N THR A 122 12.08 -3.04 -5.99
CA THR A 122 11.11 -1.95 -6.13
C THR A 122 9.91 -2.10 -5.22
N HIS A 123 9.57 -3.31 -4.79
CA HIS A 123 8.67 -3.56 -3.65
C HIS A 123 8.79 -5.02 -3.21
N HIS A 124 8.29 -5.32 -2.01
CA HIS A 124 8.10 -6.68 -1.54
C HIS A 124 6.83 -7.29 -2.15
N GLY A 125 6.79 -8.60 -2.31
CA GLY A 125 5.77 -9.31 -3.07
C GLY A 125 6.16 -9.55 -4.54
N ALA A 126 5.46 -10.49 -5.20
CA ALA A 126 5.64 -10.73 -6.63
C ALA A 126 5.30 -9.51 -7.48
N CYS A 127 5.95 -9.36 -8.64
CA CYS A 127 5.57 -8.37 -9.62
C CYS A 127 4.15 -8.62 -10.13
N GLY A 128 3.38 -7.55 -10.24
CA GLY A 128 2.00 -7.53 -10.73
C GLY A 128 1.69 -6.25 -11.48
N GLN A 129 0.41 -6.03 -11.80
CA GLN A 129 -0.06 -5.00 -12.73
C GLN A 129 0.37 -3.56 -12.39
N CYS A 130 0.58 -3.26 -11.11
CA CYS A 130 0.98 -1.94 -10.61
C CYS A 130 2.48 -1.82 -10.33
N SER A 131 3.29 -2.75 -10.81
CA SER A 131 4.72 -2.84 -10.43
C SER A 131 5.64 -1.98 -11.29
N THR A 132 5.14 -1.41 -12.38
CA THR A 132 5.93 -0.56 -13.28
C THR A 132 6.46 0.69 -12.57
N LEU A 133 7.53 1.27 -13.10
CA LEU A 133 8.05 2.55 -12.62
C LEU A 133 7.11 3.73 -12.92
N GLN A 134 6.27 3.62 -13.96
CA GLN A 134 5.17 4.56 -14.19
C GLN A 134 4.16 4.53 -13.04
N ASP A 135 3.73 3.34 -12.60
CA ASP A 135 2.78 3.21 -11.50
C ASP A 135 3.40 3.65 -10.18
N LEU A 136 4.68 3.33 -9.95
CA LEU A 136 5.45 3.87 -8.83
C LEU A 136 5.43 5.40 -8.81
N LEU A 137 5.62 6.04 -9.96
CA LEU A 137 5.59 7.50 -10.07
C LEU A 137 4.24 8.09 -9.63
N VAL A 138 3.12 7.44 -9.98
CA VAL A 138 1.78 7.82 -9.49
C VAL A 138 1.71 7.66 -7.96
N TYR A 139 2.22 6.55 -7.43
CA TYR A 139 2.24 6.30 -5.99
C TYR A 139 3.09 7.30 -5.20
N MET A 140 4.17 7.82 -5.79
CA MET A 140 5.07 8.80 -5.18
C MET A 140 4.53 10.23 -5.25
N ARG A 141 3.86 10.61 -6.34
CA ARG A 141 3.34 11.97 -6.55
C ARG A 141 2.14 12.29 -5.67
N ASP A 142 1.27 11.31 -5.47
CA ASP A 142 0.06 11.47 -4.68
C ASP A 142 0.15 10.63 -3.41
N GLY A 143 -0.03 11.22 -2.23
CA GLY A 143 -0.09 10.46 -0.97
C GLY A 143 -1.46 9.84 -0.72
N ASP A 144 -2.49 10.29 -1.43
CA ASP A 144 -3.91 10.03 -1.17
C ASP A 144 -4.68 9.68 -2.45
N LEU A 145 -4.42 8.48 -2.98
CA LEU A 145 -5.16 7.98 -4.16
C LEU A 145 -6.56 7.45 -3.84
N ALA A 146 -6.90 7.30 -2.56
CA ALA A 146 -8.23 6.81 -2.18
C ALA A 146 -9.31 7.81 -2.59
N GLY A 147 -9.03 9.12 -2.50
CA GLY A 147 -9.92 10.18 -2.98
C GLY A 147 -10.18 10.11 -4.50
N PRO A 148 -9.16 10.30 -5.35
CA PRO A 148 -9.31 10.29 -6.81
C PRO A 148 -9.93 9.01 -7.37
N VAL A 149 -9.54 7.82 -6.88
CA VAL A 149 -10.14 6.55 -7.33
C VAL A 149 -11.60 6.44 -6.90
N ARG A 150 -11.94 6.88 -5.68
CA ARG A 150 -13.34 6.92 -5.22
C ARG A 150 -14.17 7.89 -6.05
N GLU A 151 -13.64 9.04 -6.44
CA GLU A 151 -14.33 9.99 -7.33
C GLU A 151 -14.68 9.35 -8.67
N CYS A 152 -13.76 8.59 -9.26
CA CYS A 152 -14.04 7.79 -10.45
C CYS A 152 -15.19 6.79 -10.22
N GLY A 153 -15.19 6.08 -9.09
CA GLY A 153 -16.24 5.11 -8.75
C GLY A 153 -17.62 5.73 -8.44
N LEU A 154 -17.66 6.96 -7.94
CA LEU A 154 -18.90 7.69 -7.63
C LEU A 154 -19.48 8.40 -8.86
N ALA A 155 -18.65 8.77 -9.85
CA ALA A 155 -19.10 9.41 -11.07
C ALA A 155 -20.10 8.55 -11.85
N ASP A 156 -19.95 7.22 -11.77
CA ASP A 156 -20.91 6.27 -12.35
C ASP A 156 -21.01 5.00 -11.49
N LEU A 157 -22.03 4.99 -10.61
CA LEU A 157 -22.34 3.84 -9.76
C LEU A 157 -22.81 2.59 -10.51
N GLY A 158 -23.02 2.66 -11.84
CA GLY A 158 -23.36 1.54 -12.72
C GLY A 158 -22.24 1.12 -13.67
N ALA A 159 -21.13 1.86 -13.73
CA ALA A 159 -20.05 1.61 -14.68
C ALA A 159 -19.46 0.20 -14.57
N SER A 160 -19.07 -0.33 -15.73
CA SER A 160 -18.24 -1.53 -15.85
C SER A 160 -16.81 -1.26 -15.34
N ALA A 161 -16.05 -2.33 -15.10
CA ALA A 161 -14.65 -2.18 -14.69
C ALA A 161 -13.82 -1.45 -15.77
N GLU A 162 -14.11 -1.67 -17.04
CA GLU A 162 -13.41 -1.05 -18.17
C GLU A 162 -13.69 0.45 -18.27
N GLU A 163 -14.95 0.87 -18.08
CA GLU A 163 -15.33 2.28 -18.06
C GLU A 163 -14.66 3.01 -16.88
N LEU A 164 -14.64 2.36 -15.71
CA LEU A 164 -13.98 2.88 -14.52
C LEU A 164 -12.46 2.93 -14.68
N ALA A 165 -11.86 1.92 -15.33
CA ALA A 165 -10.43 1.87 -15.59
C ALA A 165 -9.97 3.08 -16.41
N ALA A 166 -10.72 3.48 -17.43
CA ALA A 166 -10.38 4.68 -18.23
C ALA A 166 -10.33 5.97 -17.39
N CYS A 167 -11.18 6.11 -16.36
CA CYS A 167 -11.10 7.23 -15.42
C CYS A 167 -9.81 7.15 -14.57
N ILE A 168 -9.48 5.96 -14.08
CA ILE A 168 -8.30 5.72 -13.23
C ILE A 168 -6.99 5.87 -14.01
N GLU A 169 -6.95 5.49 -15.30
CA GLU A 169 -5.81 5.73 -16.19
C GLU A 169 -5.50 7.22 -16.31
N ASN A 170 -6.51 8.10 -16.29
CA ASN A 170 -6.30 9.55 -16.33
C ASN A 170 -5.65 10.12 -15.05
N ILE A 171 -5.61 9.36 -13.96
CA ILE A 171 -4.81 9.69 -12.77
C ILE A 171 -3.30 9.48 -13.06
N GLY A 172 -2.96 8.66 -14.05
CA GLY A 172 -1.59 8.43 -14.54
C GLY A 172 -1.15 6.96 -14.48
N PHE A 173 -1.99 6.06 -13.97
CA PHE A 173 -1.68 4.64 -13.88
C PHE A 173 -1.56 4.00 -15.27
N SER A 174 -0.76 2.93 -15.36
CA SER A 174 -0.75 2.07 -16.53
C SER A 174 -2.10 1.38 -16.72
N PRO A 175 -2.46 0.96 -17.95
CA PRO A 175 -3.76 0.31 -18.21
C PRO A 175 -4.02 -0.91 -17.32
N GLY A 176 -3.01 -1.76 -17.12
CA GLY A 176 -3.10 -2.93 -16.24
C GLY A 176 -3.37 -2.56 -14.79
N CYS A 177 -2.65 -1.55 -14.26
CA CYS A 177 -2.85 -1.09 -12.88
C CYS A 177 -4.21 -0.43 -12.68
N ALA A 178 -4.65 0.40 -13.63
CA ALA A 178 -5.95 1.03 -13.59
C ALA A 178 -7.09 0.00 -13.62
N LEU A 179 -6.95 -1.05 -14.43
CA LEU A 179 -7.94 -2.12 -14.52
C LEU A 179 -8.08 -2.91 -13.22
N ILE A 180 -6.98 -3.26 -12.54
CA ILE A 180 -7.10 -3.94 -11.23
C ILE A 180 -7.70 -3.03 -10.15
N TRP A 181 -7.41 -1.72 -10.15
CA TRP A 181 -8.10 -0.76 -9.28
C TRP A 181 -9.60 -0.68 -9.58
N ALA A 182 -9.98 -0.73 -10.85
CA ALA A 182 -11.39 -0.74 -11.26
C ALA A 182 -12.09 -2.02 -10.79
N TYR A 183 -11.50 -3.20 -11.01
CA TYR A 183 -12.04 -4.46 -10.49
C TYR A 183 -12.18 -4.45 -8.95
N ASN A 184 -11.17 -3.93 -8.23
CA ASN A 184 -11.25 -3.75 -6.78
C ASN A 184 -12.44 -2.87 -6.40
N SER A 185 -12.60 -1.74 -7.07
CA SER A 185 -13.71 -0.80 -6.82
C SER A 185 -15.07 -1.43 -7.09
N VAL A 186 -15.21 -2.20 -8.16
CA VAL A 186 -16.45 -2.93 -8.49
C VAL A 186 -16.74 -4.02 -7.44
N ASN A 187 -15.74 -4.78 -7.01
CA ASN A 187 -15.91 -5.79 -5.98
C ASN A 187 -16.25 -5.16 -4.62
N THR A 188 -15.58 -4.09 -4.23
CA THR A 188 -15.86 -3.34 -3.00
C THR A 188 -17.25 -2.72 -3.03
N ARG A 189 -17.69 -2.17 -4.16
CA ARG A 189 -19.08 -1.73 -4.34
C ARG A 189 -20.07 -2.88 -4.14
N ARG A 190 -19.76 -4.09 -4.61
CA ARG A 190 -20.63 -5.28 -4.45
C ARG A 190 -20.66 -5.80 -3.01
N ALA A 191 -19.51 -5.83 -2.34
CA ALA A 191 -19.33 -6.52 -1.06
C ALA A 191 -19.43 -5.59 0.17
N CYS A 192 -19.13 -4.30 -0.01
CA CYS A 192 -18.95 -3.31 1.05
C CYS A 192 -19.84 -2.07 0.86
N LEU A 193 -20.90 -2.14 0.04
CA LEU A 193 -21.73 -0.97 -0.28
C LEU A 193 -22.23 -0.24 0.98
N GLU A 194 -22.83 -0.98 1.92
CA GLU A 194 -23.42 -0.41 3.12
C GLU A 194 -22.39 0.33 4.00
N PRO A 195 -21.29 -0.31 4.48
CA PRO A 195 -20.31 0.41 5.29
C PRO A 195 -19.64 1.56 4.52
N CYS A 196 -19.51 1.47 3.19
CA CYS A 196 -18.95 2.54 2.39
C CYS A 196 -19.87 3.73 2.17
N LEU A 197 -21.18 3.52 2.05
CA LEU A 197 -22.15 4.61 2.05
C LEU A 197 -22.23 5.27 3.43
N ALA A 198 -22.17 4.47 4.51
CA ALA A 198 -22.20 4.98 5.88
C ALA A 198 -20.98 5.82 6.24
N ALA A 199 -19.79 5.47 5.71
CA ALA A 199 -18.54 6.19 5.94
C ALA A 199 -18.25 7.28 4.88
N LEU A 200 -19.23 7.66 4.04
CA LEU A 200 -19.01 8.66 3.00
C LEU A 200 -18.72 10.03 3.62
N GLY A 201 -17.52 10.56 3.37
CA GLY A 201 -17.07 11.83 3.95
C GLY A 201 -16.42 11.70 5.33
N GLU A 202 -16.40 10.50 5.91
CA GLU A 202 -15.66 10.23 7.14
C GLU A 202 -14.15 10.15 6.87
N PRO A 203 -13.30 10.47 7.87
CA PRO A 203 -11.87 10.23 7.77
C PRO A 203 -11.52 8.76 7.58
N TYR A 204 -10.32 8.48 7.08
CA TYR A 204 -9.85 7.14 6.81
C TYR A 204 -9.61 6.32 8.07
N GLN A 205 -9.26 7.00 9.17
CA GLN A 205 -8.95 6.37 10.44
C GLN A 205 -9.70 7.06 11.58
N ALA A 206 -10.07 6.25 12.57
CA ALA A 206 -10.53 6.75 13.86
C ALA A 206 -9.34 7.25 14.69
N GLU A 207 -9.62 7.96 15.79
CA GLU A 207 -8.61 8.53 16.69
C GLU A 207 -7.67 7.47 17.31
N ASP A 208 -8.13 6.22 17.41
CA ASP A 208 -7.31 5.09 17.89
C ASP A 208 -6.39 4.49 16.80
N GLY A 209 -6.42 5.06 15.59
CA GLY A 209 -5.66 4.60 14.43
C GLY A 209 -6.30 3.45 13.64
N SER A 210 -7.42 2.90 14.11
CA SER A 210 -8.16 1.88 13.36
C SER A 210 -8.77 2.46 12.08
N LEU A 211 -8.98 1.59 11.08
CA LEU A 211 -9.60 1.98 9.83
C LEU A 211 -11.09 2.25 10.01
N ASN A 212 -11.62 3.20 9.23
CA ASN A 212 -13.06 3.33 9.14
C ASN A 212 -13.70 2.05 8.55
N PRO A 213 -15.01 1.82 8.79
CA PRO A 213 -15.65 0.57 8.38
C PRO A 213 -15.61 0.27 6.88
N CYS A 214 -15.59 1.29 6.03
CA CYS A 214 -15.52 1.10 4.57
C CYS A 214 -14.17 0.55 4.15
N ILE A 215 -13.08 1.21 4.58
CA ILE A 215 -11.72 0.82 4.22
C ILE A 215 -11.38 -0.53 4.84
N GLN A 216 -11.83 -0.78 6.07
CA GLN A 216 -11.65 -2.10 6.69
C GLN A 216 -12.34 -3.19 5.86
N CYS A 217 -13.58 -2.97 5.41
CA CYS A 217 -14.28 -3.92 4.55
C CYS A 217 -13.57 -4.13 3.20
N ASP A 218 -13.09 -3.06 2.56
CA ASP A 218 -12.29 -3.15 1.33
C ASP A 218 -11.01 -3.97 1.53
N GLU A 219 -10.26 -3.72 2.62
CA GLU A 219 -9.03 -4.47 2.90
C GLU A 219 -9.28 -5.94 3.20
N ASP A 220 -10.42 -6.28 3.81
CA ASP A 220 -10.78 -7.65 4.16
C ASP A 220 -11.36 -8.43 2.96
N LEU A 221 -12.22 -7.80 2.16
CA LEU A 221 -12.98 -8.49 1.10
C LEU A 221 -12.39 -8.32 -0.30
N SER A 222 -11.70 -7.21 -0.56
CA SER A 222 -11.09 -6.93 -1.87
C SER A 222 -9.56 -6.94 -1.83
N GLY A 223 -8.99 -6.62 -0.68
CA GLY A 223 -7.55 -6.48 -0.45
C GLY A 223 -6.70 -7.70 -0.80
N PRO A 224 -7.09 -8.96 -0.49
CA PRO A 224 -6.26 -10.12 -0.81
C PRO A 224 -6.00 -10.29 -2.31
N VAL A 225 -7.07 -10.22 -3.13
CA VAL A 225 -6.97 -10.33 -4.60
C VAL A 225 -6.26 -9.10 -5.16
N PHE A 226 -6.63 -7.89 -4.72
CA PHE A 226 -5.98 -6.67 -5.19
C PHE A 226 -4.47 -6.71 -4.98
N LYS A 227 -4.01 -7.05 -3.77
CA LYS A 227 -2.57 -7.11 -3.45
C LYS A 227 -1.85 -8.17 -4.29
N ALA A 228 -2.45 -9.34 -4.50
CA ALA A 228 -1.84 -10.40 -5.29
C ALA A 228 -1.71 -10.02 -6.77
N VAL A 229 -2.72 -9.36 -7.34
CA VAL A 229 -2.73 -8.99 -8.77
C VAL A 229 -1.97 -7.70 -9.05
N ALA A 230 -2.11 -6.69 -8.19
CA ALA A 230 -1.42 -5.41 -8.33
C ALA A 230 0.10 -5.59 -8.12
N GLY A 231 0.50 -6.48 -7.22
CA GLY A 231 1.89 -6.68 -6.79
C GLY A 231 2.42 -5.53 -5.93
N ARG A 232 2.19 -4.29 -6.35
CA ARG A 232 2.59 -3.07 -5.64
C ARG A 232 1.45 -2.46 -4.83
N THR A 233 1.78 -2.05 -3.62
CA THR A 233 1.06 -1.07 -2.80
C THR A 233 2.04 -0.04 -2.26
N ARG A 234 1.56 1.06 -1.66
CA ARG A 234 2.47 2.00 -0.96
C ARG A 234 3.21 1.33 0.21
N ARG A 235 2.52 0.47 0.97
CA ARG A 235 3.05 -0.24 2.14
C ARG A 235 4.25 -1.12 1.80
N ASN A 236 4.12 -1.98 0.79
CA ASN A 236 5.22 -2.89 0.40
C ASN A 236 6.30 -2.20 -0.47
N SER A 237 6.12 -0.90 -0.76
CA SER A 237 7.12 -0.05 -1.43
C SER A 237 7.80 0.95 -0.47
N GLY A 238 7.48 0.93 0.83
CA GLY A 238 8.06 1.90 1.77
C GLY A 238 7.63 3.36 1.54
N LEU A 239 6.51 3.57 0.84
CA LEU A 239 5.99 4.90 0.55
C LEU A 239 4.94 5.32 1.60
N PRO A 240 5.06 6.52 2.18
CA PRO A 240 4.04 7.04 3.09
C PRO A 240 2.73 7.31 2.33
N SER A 241 1.58 7.12 2.99
CA SER A 241 0.26 7.35 2.41
C SER A 241 -0.69 8.00 3.41
N ALA A 242 -1.80 8.54 2.92
CA ALA A 242 -2.89 9.06 3.75
C ALA A 242 -3.57 7.97 4.62
N LEU A 243 -3.37 6.69 4.30
CA LEU A 243 -3.79 5.56 5.12
C LEU A 243 -2.60 5.12 5.99
N CYS A 244 -2.56 5.60 7.23
CA CYS A 244 -1.44 5.32 8.12
C CYS A 244 -1.48 3.88 8.64
N ARG A 245 -0.32 3.25 8.80
CA ARG A 245 -0.23 1.81 9.10
C ARG A 245 0.83 1.50 10.15
N PRO A 246 0.68 0.40 10.91
CA PRO A 246 1.73 -0.06 11.82
C PRO A 246 3.07 -0.22 11.11
N CYS A 247 4.16 0.18 11.76
CA CYS A 247 5.50 0.20 11.17
C CYS A 247 6.00 -1.18 10.71
N ASP A 248 5.57 -2.25 11.36
CA ASP A 248 5.90 -3.63 11.02
C ASP A 248 5.20 -4.12 9.74
N SER A 249 4.17 -3.42 9.28
CA SER A 249 3.46 -3.72 8.02
C SER A 249 4.04 -3.01 6.78
N VAL A 250 5.12 -2.24 6.96
CA VAL A 250 5.74 -1.42 5.91
C VAL A 250 7.09 -2.00 5.54
N ALA A 251 7.31 -2.19 4.23
CA ALA A 251 8.59 -2.65 3.73
C ALA A 251 9.58 -1.49 3.64
N PRO A 252 10.82 -1.61 4.15
CA PRO A 252 11.83 -0.56 4.06
C PRO A 252 12.50 -0.55 2.68
N VAL A 253 11.86 0.08 1.70
CA VAL A 253 12.38 0.19 0.31
C VAL A 253 12.77 1.64 0.02
N VAL A 254 13.94 1.83 -0.59
CA VAL A 254 14.40 3.12 -1.11
C VAL A 254 14.40 3.06 -2.63
N HIS A 255 13.84 4.08 -3.27
CA HIS A 255 13.73 4.17 -4.72
C HIS A 255 14.87 5.03 -5.27
N ASP A 256 15.94 4.38 -5.71
CA ASP A 256 17.01 5.00 -6.49
C ASP A 256 17.37 4.07 -7.65
N TYR A 257 17.17 4.56 -8.88
CA TYR A 257 17.31 3.78 -10.11
C TYR A 257 18.32 4.40 -11.09
N ARG A 258 19.19 5.28 -10.58
CA ARG A 258 20.23 5.99 -11.34
C ARG A 258 21.56 5.24 -11.35
#